data_AF-A0A350REA0-F1
#
_entry.id   AF-A0A350REA0-F1
#
_cell.length_a   1.000
_cell.length_b   1.000
_cell.length_c   1.000
_cell.angle_alpha   90.00
_cell.angle_beta   90.00
_cell.angle_gamma   90.00
#
_symmetry.space_group_name_H-M   'P 1'
#
loop_
_entity.id
_entity.type
_entity.pdbx_description
1 polymer ?
#
loop_
_entity_poly.entity_id
_entity_poly.type
_entity_poly.pdbx_seq_one_letter_code
_entity_poly.pdbx_strand_id
1 'polypeptide(L)'
;MAYGKIKVDTLTFDNSGSDSDVAVSGIPTAAQVNAKANTSDIGTTIQAFDADTAKTDVAQNFTAAQRGAITTLTSGSTVTPDFALSNNFVLTLGQALTIANPTNLVAGQSGSIFLIQGSTGYTGAWGSSWDFAGGTAPTLSAANKVDRVDYIVRSGTSIHAVFTGDYS
;
A
#
# COMPACT_ATOMS: atom_id res chain seq x y z
N MET A 1 -18.10 37.42 43.19
CA MET A 1 -16.83 38.16 43.38
C MET A 1 -16.44 38.71 42.02
N ALA A 2 -16.28 40.02 41.88
CA ALA A 2 -15.81 40.61 40.62
C ALA A 2 -14.29 40.46 40.57
N TYR A 3 -13.78 39.69 39.61
CA TYR A 3 -12.34 39.57 39.40
C TYR A 3 -11.84 40.80 38.63
N GLY A 4 -10.80 41.46 39.15
CA GLY A 4 -10.17 42.61 38.50
C GLY A 4 -9.48 42.20 37.19
N LYS A 5 -9.39 43.13 36.24
CA LYS A 5 -8.61 42.93 35.02
C LYS A 5 -7.14 43.28 35.30
N ILE A 6 -6.22 42.39 34.95
CA ILE A 6 -4.77 42.64 34.98
C ILE A 6 -4.31 42.92 33.54
N LYS A 7 -3.59 44.03 33.32
CA LYS A 7 -2.92 44.35 32.05
C LYS A 7 -1.42 44.26 32.28
N VAL A 8 -0.73 43.42 31.52
CA VAL A 8 0.73 43.21 31.58
C VAL A 8 1.24 43.25 30.15
N ASP A 9 2.33 43.98 29.92
CA ASP A 9 2.97 44.14 28.61
C ASP A 9 4.01 43.03 28.38
N THR A 10 4.84 42.79 29.40
CA THR A 10 5.86 41.73 29.43
C THR A 10 5.83 41.02 30.78
N LEU A 11 5.91 39.70 30.76
CA LEU A 11 6.28 38.93 31.94
C LEU A 11 7.77 38.59 31.83
N THR A 12 8.56 39.17 32.72
CA THR A 12 10.02 38.97 32.77
C THR A 12 10.36 37.96 33.85
N PHE A 13 11.09 36.91 33.47
CA PHE A 13 11.78 36.05 34.43
C PHE A 13 13.25 36.49 34.51
N ASP A 14 13.60 37.12 35.63
CA ASP A 14 14.99 37.49 35.94
C ASP A 14 15.75 36.25 36.43
N ASN A 15 16.72 35.81 35.63
CA ASN A 15 17.62 34.71 35.97
C ASN A 15 19.03 35.20 36.32
N SER A 16 19.13 36.32 37.04
CA SER A 16 20.38 36.87 37.58
C SER A 16 21.46 37.08 36.52
N GLY A 17 21.09 37.69 35.39
CA GLY A 17 22.05 38.10 34.34
C GLY A 17 21.62 37.85 32.90
N SER A 18 20.45 37.28 32.66
CA SER A 18 19.79 37.26 31.35
C SER A 18 18.28 37.13 31.56
N ASP A 19 17.59 38.26 31.47
CA ASP A 19 16.14 38.31 31.59
C ASP A 19 15.51 37.57 30.41
N SER A 20 14.60 36.63 30.70
CA SER A 20 13.76 36.01 29.69
C SER A 20 12.42 36.72 29.65
N ASP A 21 12.25 37.55 28.63
CA ASP A 21 11.03 38.29 28.39
C ASP A 21 10.03 37.46 27.59
N VAL A 22 8.86 37.24 28.18
CA VAL A 22 7.69 36.76 27.44
C VAL A 22 6.82 37.97 27.15
N ALA A 23 6.91 38.47 25.91
CA ALA A 23 6.02 39.52 25.43
C ALA A 23 4.57 38.99 25.40
N VAL A 24 3.68 39.60 26.20
CA VAL A 24 2.28 39.18 26.29
C VAL A 24 1.46 40.09 25.38
N SER A 25 1.55 39.87 24.07
CA SER A 25 0.70 40.57 23.09
C SER A 25 -0.80 40.22 23.25
N GLY A 26 -1.10 39.14 23.99
CA GLY A 26 -2.42 38.75 24.48
C GLY A 26 -2.40 37.34 25.08
N ILE A 27 -3.35 36.99 25.95
CA ILE A 27 -3.58 35.58 26.32
C ILE A 27 -4.37 34.95 25.17
N PRO A 28 -3.82 33.96 24.43
CA PRO A 28 -4.55 33.33 23.36
C PRO A 28 -5.83 32.69 23.94
N THR A 29 -6.97 32.99 23.33
CA THR A 29 -8.23 32.30 23.60
C THR A 29 -8.06 30.79 23.41
N ALA A 30 -8.94 29.98 24.00
CA ALA A 30 -8.96 28.54 23.74
C ALA A 30 -9.02 28.21 22.23
N ALA A 31 -9.65 29.07 21.42
CA ALA A 31 -9.65 28.96 19.97
C ALA A 31 -8.26 29.22 19.33
N GLN A 32 -7.51 30.20 19.83
CA GLN A 32 -6.14 30.52 19.38
C GLN A 32 -5.11 29.47 19.85
N VAL A 33 -5.35 28.82 20.99
CA VAL A 33 -4.57 27.67 21.45
C VAL A 33 -4.86 26.43 20.60
N ASN A 34 -6.13 26.17 20.29
CA ASN A 34 -6.53 25.09 19.38
C ASN A 34 -6.01 25.28 17.94
N ALA A 35 -5.68 26.52 17.56
CA ALA A 35 -5.05 26.85 16.28
C ALA A 35 -3.51 26.71 16.29
N LYS A 36 -2.87 26.27 17.38
CA LYS A 36 -1.40 26.05 17.41
C LYS A 36 -0.94 24.83 16.60
N ALA A 37 -1.85 23.97 16.17
CA ALA A 37 -1.76 23.40 14.84
C ALA A 37 -2.78 24.18 14.01
N ASN A 38 -2.35 25.04 13.08
CA ASN A 38 -3.35 25.68 12.23
C ASN A 38 -4.07 24.53 11.50
N THR A 39 -5.38 24.51 11.48
CA THR A 39 -6.11 23.48 10.73
C THR A 39 -5.79 23.53 9.23
N SER A 40 -5.32 24.69 8.74
CA SER A 40 -4.74 24.85 7.40
C SER A 40 -3.35 24.22 7.25
N ASP A 41 -2.63 24.03 8.35
CA ASP A 41 -1.33 23.37 8.41
C ASP A 41 -1.46 21.84 8.49
N ILE A 42 -2.61 21.33 8.96
CA ILE A 42 -2.97 19.91 8.89
C ILE A 42 -3.24 19.57 7.41
N GLY A 43 -2.44 18.65 6.85
CA GLY A 43 -2.47 18.34 5.42
C GLY A 43 -1.39 19.05 4.58
N THR A 44 -0.75 20.10 5.11
CA THR A 44 0.22 20.93 4.36
C THR A 44 1.61 20.94 5.02
N THR A 45 1.77 21.53 6.22
CA THR A 45 3.08 21.70 6.90
C THR A 45 3.25 20.79 8.13
N ILE A 46 2.16 20.36 8.77
CA ILE A 46 2.19 19.49 9.97
C ILE A 46 2.23 17.99 9.63
N GLN A 47 1.90 17.61 8.39
CA GLN A 47 2.05 16.21 7.91
C GLN A 47 3.50 15.83 7.55
N ALA A 48 4.46 16.74 7.69
CA ALA A 48 5.85 16.54 7.25
C ALA A 48 6.65 15.54 8.11
N PHE A 49 6.03 14.81 9.03
CA PHE A 49 6.70 13.74 9.79
C PHE A 49 6.20 12.32 9.47
N ASP A 50 5.39 12.15 8.43
CA ASP A 50 5.12 10.83 7.87
C ASP A 50 5.45 10.81 6.38
N ALA A 51 6.71 10.48 6.09
CA ALA A 51 7.20 10.29 4.73
C ALA A 51 6.58 9.05 4.05
N ASP A 52 5.84 8.22 4.79
CA ASP A 52 5.29 6.94 4.34
C ASP A 52 3.79 7.01 4.01
N THR A 53 3.14 8.19 4.10
CA THR A 53 1.73 8.36 3.73
C THR A 53 1.55 8.63 2.23
N ALA A 54 0.82 7.75 1.55
CA ALA A 54 0.28 8.02 0.22
C ALA A 54 -0.91 8.99 0.28
N LYS A 55 -0.88 10.07 -0.51
CA LYS A 55 -2.03 10.98 -0.64
C LYS A 55 -2.93 10.49 -1.78
N THR A 56 -4.18 10.18 -1.48
CA THR A 56 -5.13 9.57 -2.42
C THR A 56 -6.00 10.58 -3.19
N ASP A 57 -5.96 11.85 -2.78
CA ASP A 57 -6.77 12.95 -3.32
C ASP A 57 -5.95 13.97 -4.13
N VAL A 58 -4.64 13.76 -4.25
CA VAL A 58 -3.73 14.61 -5.04
C VAL A 58 -2.72 13.78 -5.82
N ALA A 59 -2.23 14.31 -6.94
CA ALA A 59 -1.17 13.68 -7.71
C ALA A 59 0.14 13.61 -6.89
N GLN A 60 0.75 12.43 -6.84
CA GLN A 60 2.02 12.22 -6.14
C GLN A 60 3.19 12.22 -7.14
N ASN A 61 4.27 12.92 -6.79
CA ASN A 61 5.55 12.85 -7.52
C ASN A 61 6.60 12.19 -6.62
N PHE A 62 7.07 11.02 -7.01
CA PHE A 62 8.10 10.28 -6.27
C PHE A 62 9.48 10.58 -6.85
N THR A 63 10.45 10.92 -6.01
CA THR A 63 11.86 11.12 -6.41
C THR A 63 12.69 9.84 -6.30
N ALA A 64 12.10 8.76 -5.79
CA ALA A 64 12.67 7.43 -5.67
C ALA A 64 11.68 6.35 -6.12
N ALA A 65 12.19 5.17 -6.47
CA ALA A 65 11.37 4.06 -6.93
C ALA A 65 10.40 3.57 -5.85
N GLN A 66 9.12 3.52 -6.19
CA GLN A 66 8.09 2.86 -5.40
C GLN A 66 7.83 1.47 -6.00
N ARG A 67 7.89 0.42 -5.17
CA ARG A 67 7.72 -0.96 -5.63
C ARG A 67 6.57 -1.62 -4.90
N GLY A 68 5.74 -2.35 -5.64
CA GLY A 68 4.78 -3.28 -5.03
C GLY A 68 5.51 -4.43 -4.36
N ALA A 69 5.08 -4.83 -3.16
CA ALA A 69 5.58 -6.03 -2.51
C ALA A 69 5.27 -7.28 -3.35
N ILE A 70 6.07 -8.33 -3.18
CA ILE A 70 5.78 -9.65 -3.74
C ILE A 70 5.41 -10.56 -2.56
N THR A 71 4.18 -11.04 -2.53
CA THR A 71 3.68 -11.94 -1.48
C THR A 71 3.89 -13.39 -1.89
N THR A 72 4.56 -14.17 -1.04
CA THR A 72 4.73 -15.61 -1.27
C THR A 72 3.45 -16.35 -0.94
N LEU A 73 2.93 -17.10 -1.91
CA LEU A 73 1.81 -18.02 -1.73
C LEU A 73 2.33 -19.36 -1.20
N THR A 74 1.55 -19.99 -0.32
CA THR A 74 1.81 -21.35 0.16
C THR A 74 1.37 -22.36 -0.89
N SER A 75 2.23 -23.35 -1.18
CA SER A 75 1.91 -24.43 -2.12
C SER A 75 0.88 -25.41 -1.54
N GLY A 76 0.08 -25.99 -2.43
CA GLY A 76 -0.95 -26.98 -2.11
C GLY A 76 -1.60 -27.49 -3.39
N SER A 77 -2.45 -28.51 -3.29
CA SER A 77 -3.22 -29.01 -4.44
C SER A 77 -4.25 -27.98 -4.95
N THR A 78 -4.63 -27.02 -4.12
CA THR A 78 -5.40 -25.84 -4.49
C THR A 78 -4.80 -24.64 -3.79
N VAL A 79 -4.50 -23.59 -4.56
CA VAL A 79 -3.94 -22.33 -4.06
C VAL A 79 -4.96 -21.23 -4.38
N THR A 80 -5.41 -20.52 -3.36
CA THR A 80 -6.34 -19.39 -3.47
C THR A 80 -5.59 -18.11 -3.12
N PRO A 81 -5.16 -17.30 -4.10
CA PRO A 81 -4.53 -16.01 -3.81
C PRO A 81 -5.49 -15.07 -3.11
N ASP A 82 -5.00 -14.33 -2.11
CA ASP A 82 -5.75 -13.23 -1.49
C ASP A 82 -5.25 -11.90 -2.06
N PHE A 83 -6.07 -11.26 -2.89
CA PHE A 83 -5.71 -10.02 -3.58
C PHE A 83 -5.76 -8.78 -2.67
N ALA A 84 -6.24 -8.91 -1.43
CA ALA A 84 -6.07 -7.87 -0.43
C ALA A 84 -4.61 -7.76 0.07
N LEU A 85 -3.80 -8.82 -0.09
CA LEU A 85 -2.43 -8.86 0.44
C LEU A 85 -1.40 -8.18 -0.44
N SER A 86 -1.55 -8.23 -1.76
CA SER A 86 -0.60 -7.64 -2.71
C SER A 86 -1.17 -7.58 -4.13
N ASN A 87 -0.49 -6.83 -4.99
CA ASN A 87 -0.62 -6.90 -6.44
C ASN A 87 0.28 -7.99 -7.06
N ASN A 88 1.43 -8.26 -6.44
CA ASN A 88 2.38 -9.22 -6.99
C ASN A 88 2.54 -10.42 -6.06
N PHE A 89 2.63 -11.61 -6.66
CA PHE A 89 2.74 -12.87 -5.93
C PHE A 89 3.81 -13.77 -6.50
N VAL A 90 4.33 -14.67 -5.68
CA VAL A 90 5.19 -15.77 -6.11
C VAL A 90 4.71 -17.08 -5.51
N LEU A 91 4.72 -18.15 -6.31
CA LEU A 91 4.39 -19.50 -5.89
C LEU A 91 5.45 -20.46 -6.40
N THR A 92 6.10 -21.18 -5.49
CA THR A 92 6.94 -22.33 -5.84
C THR A 92 6.11 -23.59 -5.81
N LEU A 93 6.10 -24.33 -6.92
CA LEU A 93 5.27 -25.52 -7.09
C LEU A 93 5.94 -26.74 -6.47
N GLY A 94 5.18 -27.46 -5.65
CA GLY A 94 5.58 -28.74 -5.03
C GLY A 94 4.75 -29.95 -5.50
N GLN A 95 3.73 -29.71 -6.33
CA GLN A 95 2.77 -30.70 -6.81
C GLN A 95 1.93 -30.10 -7.95
N ALA A 96 1.19 -30.95 -8.67
CA ALA A 96 0.12 -30.47 -9.54
C ALA A 96 -0.95 -29.75 -8.70
N LEU A 97 -1.44 -28.61 -9.19
CA LEU A 97 -2.35 -27.76 -8.42
C LEU A 97 -3.44 -27.11 -9.27
N THR A 98 -4.43 -26.55 -8.58
CA THR A 98 -5.37 -25.58 -9.13
C THR A 98 -5.09 -24.21 -8.53
N ILE A 99 -4.86 -23.19 -9.36
CA ILE A 99 -4.92 -21.78 -8.92
C ILE A 99 -6.39 -21.38 -8.96
N ALA A 100 -7.02 -21.36 -7.79
CA ALA A 100 -8.44 -21.05 -7.64
C ALA A 100 -8.73 -19.58 -7.99
N ASN A 101 -10.01 -19.22 -8.00
CA ASN A 101 -10.42 -17.82 -8.08
C ASN A 101 -9.90 -17.07 -6.84
N PRO A 102 -9.16 -15.97 -7.01
CA PRO A 102 -8.69 -15.18 -5.87
C PRO A 102 -9.83 -14.66 -5.01
N THR A 103 -9.56 -14.43 -3.73
CA THR A 103 -10.45 -13.68 -2.84
C THR A 103 -10.14 -12.18 -2.92
N ASN A 104 -11.12 -11.35 -2.52
CA ASN A 104 -10.94 -9.90 -2.39
C ASN A 104 -10.53 -9.19 -3.69
N LEU A 105 -11.07 -9.65 -4.82
CA LEU A 105 -10.89 -9.03 -6.12
C LEU A 105 -11.50 -7.61 -6.15
N VAL A 106 -10.68 -6.60 -6.44
CA VAL A 106 -11.12 -5.22 -6.65
C VAL A 106 -10.88 -4.84 -8.11
N ALA A 107 -11.91 -4.34 -8.78
CA ALA A 107 -11.81 -3.92 -10.18
C ALA A 107 -10.73 -2.84 -10.35
N GLY A 108 -9.89 -2.97 -11.39
CA GLY A 108 -8.75 -2.12 -11.66
C GLY A 108 -7.42 -2.59 -11.05
N GLN A 109 -7.46 -3.53 -10.10
CA GLN A 109 -6.24 -4.13 -9.56
C GLN A 109 -5.49 -4.90 -10.65
N SER A 110 -4.18 -4.68 -10.73
CA SER A 110 -3.31 -5.32 -11.73
C SER A 110 -1.99 -5.74 -11.09
N GLY A 111 -1.36 -6.77 -11.63
CA GLY A 111 -0.04 -7.20 -11.19
C GLY A 111 0.40 -8.50 -11.87
N SER A 112 1.35 -9.18 -11.25
CA SER A 112 1.94 -10.41 -11.78
C SER A 112 2.01 -11.53 -10.73
N ILE A 113 1.87 -12.78 -11.18
CA ILE A 113 2.13 -13.98 -10.39
C ILE A 113 3.28 -14.74 -11.01
N PHE A 114 4.36 -14.90 -10.26
CA PHE A 114 5.50 -15.73 -10.63
C PHE A 114 5.25 -17.17 -10.19
N LEU A 115 5.35 -18.12 -11.12
CA LEU A 115 5.16 -19.55 -10.88
C LEU A 115 6.49 -20.26 -11.11
N ILE A 116 7.07 -20.80 -10.06
CA ILE A 116 8.40 -21.41 -10.09
C ILE A 116 8.27 -22.93 -10.02
N GLN A 117 8.71 -23.63 -11.06
CA GLN A 117 8.80 -25.09 -11.05
C GLN A 117 10.01 -25.54 -10.25
N GLY A 118 9.84 -26.62 -9.47
CA GLY A 118 10.95 -27.32 -8.86
C GLY A 118 11.73 -28.18 -9.88
N SER A 119 12.51 -29.13 -9.38
CA SER A 119 13.19 -30.13 -10.22
C SER A 119 12.25 -31.12 -10.90
N THR A 120 10.96 -31.09 -10.54
CA THR A 120 9.88 -31.81 -11.19
C THR A 120 8.92 -30.79 -11.81
N GLY A 121 8.45 -31.05 -13.03
CA GLY A 121 7.45 -30.23 -13.69
C GLY A 121 6.05 -30.63 -13.24
N TYR A 122 5.25 -29.66 -12.83
CA TYR A 122 3.88 -29.84 -12.39
C TYR A 122 2.88 -29.15 -13.30
N THR A 123 1.69 -29.72 -13.42
CA THR A 123 0.59 -29.10 -14.17
C THR A 123 -0.22 -28.16 -13.29
N GLY A 124 -0.86 -27.18 -13.94
CA GLY A 124 -1.75 -26.23 -13.30
C GLY A 124 -3.13 -26.25 -13.94
N ALA A 125 -4.17 -26.19 -13.11
CA ALA A 125 -5.52 -25.81 -13.52
C ALA A 125 -5.86 -24.43 -12.97
N TRP A 126 -6.90 -23.80 -13.51
CA TRP A 126 -7.28 -22.42 -13.21
C TRP A 126 -8.75 -22.32 -12.84
N GLY A 127 -9.06 -21.45 -11.89
CA GLY A 127 -10.43 -21.10 -11.54
C GLY A 127 -11.17 -20.39 -12.69
N SER A 128 -12.50 -20.41 -12.64
CA SER A 128 -13.37 -19.89 -13.69
C SER A 128 -13.29 -18.38 -13.95
N SER A 129 -12.77 -17.59 -13.00
CA SER A 129 -12.62 -16.13 -13.14
C SER A 129 -11.43 -15.75 -14.02
N TRP A 130 -10.50 -16.66 -14.26
CA TRP A 130 -9.30 -16.43 -15.07
C TRP A 130 -9.64 -16.54 -16.56
N ASP A 131 -9.70 -15.40 -17.25
CA ASP A 131 -9.91 -15.29 -18.68
C ASP A 131 -8.57 -15.02 -19.37
N PHE A 132 -7.96 -16.09 -19.89
CA PHE A 132 -6.67 -16.02 -20.55
C PHE A 132 -6.80 -15.50 -21.98
N ALA A 133 -5.87 -14.66 -22.38
CA ALA A 133 -5.71 -14.27 -23.78
C ALA A 133 -5.63 -15.52 -24.68
N GLY A 134 -6.46 -15.55 -25.74
CA GLY A 134 -6.62 -16.72 -26.60
C GLY A 134 -7.72 -17.70 -26.17
N GLY A 135 -8.39 -17.47 -25.04
CA GLY A 135 -9.59 -18.19 -24.60
C GLY A 135 -9.33 -19.58 -23.99
N THR A 136 -8.07 -19.97 -23.83
CA THR A 136 -7.68 -21.27 -23.26
C THR A 136 -6.70 -21.06 -22.11
N ALA A 137 -6.90 -21.81 -21.02
CA ALA A 137 -5.95 -21.83 -19.92
C ALA A 137 -4.56 -22.31 -20.39
N PRO A 138 -3.46 -21.69 -19.94
CA PRO A 138 -2.12 -22.04 -20.35
C PRO A 138 -1.66 -23.36 -19.73
N THR A 139 -0.72 -24.02 -20.39
CA THR A 139 0.05 -25.13 -19.80
C THR A 139 1.29 -24.57 -19.13
N LEU A 140 1.53 -24.94 -17.87
CA LEU A 140 2.73 -24.54 -17.15
C LEU A 140 3.98 -25.18 -17.75
N SER A 141 5.12 -24.49 -17.65
CA SER A 141 6.39 -25.01 -18.14
C SER A 141 6.89 -26.20 -17.32
N ALA A 142 7.91 -26.87 -17.84
CA ALA A 142 8.52 -28.04 -17.22
C ALA A 142 9.43 -27.69 -16.03
N ALA A 143 10.07 -28.71 -15.46
CA ALA A 143 11.00 -28.58 -14.34
C ALA A 143 12.06 -27.48 -14.54
N ASN A 144 12.43 -26.82 -13.45
CA ASN A 144 13.45 -25.76 -13.38
C ASN A 144 13.15 -24.52 -14.23
N LYS A 145 11.90 -24.32 -14.65
CA LYS A 145 11.45 -23.16 -15.40
C LYS A 145 10.58 -22.25 -14.54
N VAL A 146 10.49 -20.99 -14.96
CA VAL A 146 9.62 -19.99 -14.35
C VAL A 146 8.60 -19.53 -15.38
N ASP A 147 7.34 -19.47 -14.96
CA ASP A 147 6.26 -18.87 -15.70
C ASP A 147 5.78 -17.59 -15.01
N ARG A 148 5.14 -16.70 -15.77
CA ARG A 148 4.49 -15.50 -15.23
C ARG A 148 3.09 -15.38 -15.78
N VAL A 149 2.17 -15.03 -14.89
CA VAL A 149 0.82 -14.59 -15.25
C VAL A 149 0.65 -13.12 -14.89
N ASP A 150 0.51 -12.30 -15.92
CA ASP A 150 0.14 -10.89 -15.79
C ASP A 150 -1.37 -10.77 -15.84
N TYR A 151 -1.95 -9.92 -15.01
CA TYR A 151 -3.41 -9.84 -14.88
C TYR A 151 -3.92 -8.42 -14.65
N ILE A 152 -5.19 -8.22 -15.00
CA ILE A 152 -6.02 -7.09 -14.57
C ILE A 152 -7.42 -7.58 -14.17
N VAL A 153 -7.89 -7.16 -13.00
CA VAL A 153 -9.23 -7.48 -12.49
C VAL A 153 -10.25 -6.56 -13.17
N ARG A 154 -11.16 -7.16 -13.96
CA ARG A 154 -12.27 -6.45 -14.62
C ARG A 154 -13.49 -6.35 -13.70
N SER A 155 -13.73 -7.37 -12.88
CA SER A 155 -14.77 -7.40 -11.84
C SER A 155 -14.45 -8.44 -10.77
N GLY A 156 -15.30 -8.54 -9.74
CA GLY A 156 -15.15 -9.53 -8.66
C GLY A 156 -15.18 -11.01 -9.10
N THR A 157 -15.51 -11.29 -10.37
CA THR A 157 -15.53 -12.65 -10.94
C THR A 157 -14.90 -12.72 -12.32
N SER A 158 -14.09 -11.72 -12.71
CA SER A 158 -13.54 -11.63 -14.07
C SER A 158 -12.16 -10.99 -14.05
N ILE A 159 -11.17 -11.77 -14.46
CA ILE A 159 -9.76 -11.38 -14.50
C ILE A 159 -9.26 -11.63 -15.92
N HIS A 160 -8.81 -10.59 -16.61
CA HIS A 160 -8.09 -10.80 -17.87
C HIS A 160 -6.63 -11.13 -17.56
N ALA A 161 -6.12 -12.22 -18.12
CA ALA A 161 -4.79 -12.74 -17.83
C ALA A 161 -3.98 -13.06 -19.09
N VAL A 162 -2.67 -12.85 -19.02
CA VAL A 162 -1.71 -13.20 -20.07
C VAL A 162 -0.62 -14.06 -19.45
N PHE A 163 -0.29 -15.15 -20.11
CA PHE A 163 0.74 -16.09 -19.67
C PHE A 163 2.01 -15.93 -20.49
N THR A 164 3.15 -15.84 -19.79
CA THR A 164 4.49 -15.95 -20.38
C THR A 164 5.16 -17.18 -19.77
N GLY A 165 5.40 -18.20 -20.59
CA GLY A 165 6.06 -19.43 -20.15
C GLY A 165 7.56 -19.41 -20.39
N ASP A 166 8.29 -20.20 -19.60
CA ASP A 166 9.72 -20.48 -19.74
C ASP A 166 10.59 -19.22 -19.97
N TYR A 167 10.44 -18.22 -19.09
CA TYR A 167 11.22 -16.99 -19.18
C TYR A 167 12.24 -16.94 -18.04
N SER A 168 13.26 -17.79 -18.13
CA SER A 168 14.49 -17.72 -17.33
C SER A 168 15.55 -18.70 -17.85
#